data_AF-A0A967YI14-F1
#
_entry.id   AF-A0A967YI14-F1
#
_cell.length_a   1.000
_cell.length_b   1.000
_cell.length_c   1.000
_cell.angle_alpha   90.00
_cell.angle_beta   90.00
_cell.angle_gamma   90.00
#
_symmetry.space_group_name_H-M   'P 1'
#
loop_
_entity.id
_entity.type
_entity.pdbx_description
1 polymer ?
#
loop_
_entity_poly.entity_id
_entity_poly.type
_entity_poly.pdbx_seq_one_letter_code
_entity_poly.pdbx_strand_id
1 'polypeptide(L)' 'MKLDAISLEQLTAFLHGVETSQNMVMVKKLSISKKDKKEGLINVIMQVETIET' A
#
# COMPACT_ATOMS: atom_id res chain seq x y z
N MET A 1 -1.48 -4.32 -6.83
CA MET A 1 -2.57 -3.95 -5.91
C MET A 1 -2.81 -2.44 -5.97
N LYS A 2 -4.04 -1.97 -5.76
CA LYS A 2 -4.38 -0.54 -5.77
C LYS A 2 -5.24 -0.20 -4.56
N LEU A 3 -4.91 0.88 -3.87
CA LEU A 3 -5.69 1.46 -2.78
C LEU A 3 -6.11 2.86 -3.20
N ASP A 4 -7.41 3.13 -3.23
CA ASP A 4 -7.97 4.39 -3.69
C ASP A 4 -8.52 5.21 -2.52
N ALA A 5 -8.21 6.51 -2.51
CA ALA A 5 -8.74 7.47 -1.53
C ALA A 5 -8.47 7.10 -0.06
N ILE A 6 -7.27 6.60 0.25
CA ILE A 6 -6.87 6.27 1.62
C ILE A 6 -6.12 7.44 2.26
N SER A 7 -6.11 7.50 3.60
CA SER A 7 -5.21 8.40 4.33
C SER A 7 -3.79 7.81 4.39
N LEU A 8 -2.82 8.65 4.75
CA LEU A 8 -1.44 8.19 4.95
C LEU A 8 -1.32 7.22 6.13
N GLU A 9 -2.10 7.44 7.18
CA GLU A 9 -2.17 6.57 8.36
C GLU A 9 -2.69 5.16 7.99
N GLN A 10 -3.73 5.10 7.14
CA GLN A 10 -4.25 3.83 6.62
C GLN A 10 -3.22 3.09 5.76
N LEU A 11 -2.43 3.83 4.97
CA LEU A 11 -1.33 3.24 4.20
C LEU A 11 -0.27 2.62 5.13
N THR A 12 0.14 3.35 6.17
CA THR A 12 1.15 2.86 7.13
C THR A 12 0.67 1.61 7.85
N ALA A 13 -0.58 1.60 8.33
CA ALA A 13 -1.16 0.42 8.97
C ALA A 13 -1.22 -0.78 8.01
N PHE A 14 -1.56 -0.53 6.74
CA PHE A 14 -1.58 -1.58 5.72
C PHE A 14 -0.19 -2.16 5.46
N LEU A 15 0.83 -1.32 5.26
CA LEU A 15 2.19 -1.77 5.01
C LEU A 15 2.76 -2.56 6.19
N HIS A 16 2.50 -2.11 7.42
CA HIS A 16 2.87 -2.85 8.62
C HIS A 16 2.23 -4.26 8.64
N GLY A 17 0.95 -4.38 8.24
CA GLY A 17 0.30 -5.68 8.12
C GLY A 17 0.91 -6.59 7.04
N VAL A 18 1.37 -6.02 5.93
CA VAL A 18 2.07 -6.76 4.87
C VAL A 18 3.44 -7.26 5.35
N GLU A 19 4.20 -6.41 6.04
CA GLU A 19 5.54 -6.75 6.56
C GLU A 19 5.50 -7.79 7.69
N THR A 20 4.41 -7.81 8.48
CA THR A 20 4.24 -8.76 9.61
C THR A 20 3.50 -10.05 9.24
N SER A 21 3.09 -10.17 7.97
CA SER A 21 2.42 -11.38 7.46
C SER A 21 3.34 -12.60 7.57
N GLN A 22 2.78 -13.74 7.99
CA GLN A 22 3.49 -15.03 7.98
C GLN A 22 3.84 -15.49 6.57
N ASN A 23 3.06 -15.07 5.57
CA ASN A 23 3.38 -15.27 4.18
C ASN A 23 4.45 -14.25 3.79
N MET A 24 5.53 -14.71 3.17
CA MET A 24 6.63 -13.84 2.72
C MET A 24 6.14 -12.98 1.55
N VAL A 25 5.64 -11.79 1.88
CA VAL A 25 5.10 -10.81 0.92
C VAL A 25 6.05 -9.61 0.83
N MET A 26 6.56 -9.34 -0.37
CA MET A 26 7.50 -8.24 -0.63
C MET A 26 6.86 -7.18 -1.52
N VAL A 27 6.92 -5.92 -1.10
CA VAL A 27 6.49 -4.78 -1.92
C VAL A 27 7.68 -4.31 -2.77
N LYS A 28 7.65 -4.58 -4.08
CA LYS A 28 8.75 -4.19 -4.99
C LYS A 28 8.69 -2.73 -5.43
N LYS A 29 7.49 -2.19 -5.62
CA LYS A 29 7.29 -0.81 -6.06
C LYS A 29 6.05 -0.23 -5.41
N LEU A 30 6.16 1.03 -4.99
CA LEU A 30 5.10 1.82 -4.39
C LEU A 30 5.02 3.15 -5.12
N SER A 31 3.85 3.48 -5.67
CA SER A 31 3.56 4.76 -6.30
C SER A 31 2.41 5.41 -5.55
N ILE A 32 2.58 6.66 -5.14
CA ILE A 32 1.61 7.44 -4.38
C ILE A 32 1.26 8.68 -5.19
N SER A 33 -0.03 8.93 -5.38
CA SER A 33 -0.53 10.15 -6.01
C SER A 33 -1.55 10.84 -5.10
N LYS A 34 -1.52 12.18 -5.10
CA LYS A 34 -2.53 12.99 -4.41
C LYS A 34 -3.87 12.84 -5.13
N LYS A 35 -4.97 12.81 -4.38
CA LYS A 35 -6.30 12.81 -4.98
C LYS A 35 -6.81 14.25 -5.09
N ASP A 36 -6.92 14.74 -6.32
CA ASP A 36 -7.14 16.15 -6.70
C ASP A 36 -8.36 16.87 -6.10
N LYS A 37 -9.22 16.18 -5.34
CA LYS A 37 -10.48 16.75 -4.80
C LYS A 37 -10.69 16.60 -3.30
N LYS A 38 -9.83 15.87 -2.57
CA LYS A 38 -9.96 15.71 -1.12
C LYS A 38 -8.57 15.81 -0.49
N GLU A 39 -8.31 16.93 0.19
CA GLU A 39 -7.10 17.10 0.99
C GLU A 39 -6.95 15.93 1.97
N GLY A 40 -5.73 15.43 2.11
CA GLY A 40 -5.40 14.31 3.01
C GLY A 40 -5.66 12.91 2.44
N LEU A 41 -6.27 12.76 1.26
CA LEU A 41 -6.45 11.46 0.61
C LEU A 41 -5.45 11.24 -0.53
N ILE A 42 -4.92 10.02 -0.58
CA ILE A 42 -3.97 9.55 -1.59
C ILE A 42 -4.53 8.33 -2.31
N ASN A 43 -4.09 8.15 -3.55
CA ASN A 43 -4.20 6.87 -4.23
C ASN A 43 -2.82 6.22 -4.25
N VAL A 44 -2.80 4.91 -4.07
CA VAL A 44 -1.59 4.13 -3.95
C VAL A 44 -1.66 2.95 -4.90
N ILE A 45 -0.64 2.79 -5.73
CA ILE A 45 -0.45 1.63 -6.59
C ILE A 45 0.80 0.91 -6.11
N MET A 46 0.66 -0.39 -5.83
CA MET A 46 1.73 -1.24 -5.33
C MET A 46 1.94 -2.44 -6.23
N GLN A 47 3.20 -2.75 -6.51
CA GLN A 47 3.62 -4.04 -7.04
C GLN A 47 4.06 -4.91 -5.86
N VAL A 48 3.39 -6.05 -5.70
CA VAL A 48 3.61 -6.98 -4.59
C VAL A 48 4.00 -8.32 -5.20
N GLU A 49 5.00 -8.96 -4.61
CA GLU A 49 5.42 -10.32 -4.92
C GLU A 49 5.26 -11.17 -3.67
N THR A 50 4.74 -12.38 -3.85
CA THR A 50 4.64 -13.40 -2.81
C THR A 50 5.57 -14.53 -3.18
N ILE A 51 6.37 -14.99 -2.23
CA ILE A 51 7.18 -16.19 -2.41
C ILE A 51 6.43 -17.33 -1.73
N GLU A 52 5.86 -18.23 -2.52
CA GLU A 52 5.47 -19.55 -2.02
C GLU A 52 6.74 -20.43 -2.00
N THR A 53 7.00 -21.07 -0.86
CA THR A 53 8.13 -22.00 -0.68
C THR A 53 7.63 -23.43 -0.78
#